data_AF-A0A3D1VN60-F1
#
_entry.id   AF-A0A3D1VN60-F1
#
_cell.length_a   1.000
_cell.length_b   1.000
_cell.length_c   1.000
_cell.angle_alpha   90.00
_cell.angle_beta   90.00
_cell.angle_gamma   90.00
#
_symmetry.space_group_name_H-M   'P 1'
#
loop_
_entity.id
_entity.type
_entity.pdbx_description
1 polymer ?
#
loop_
_entity_poly.entity_id
_entity_poly.type
_entity_poly.pdbx_seq_one_letter_code
_entity_poly.pdbx_strand_id
1 'polypeptide(L)'
;GNIKLCYFQLNGTQNKDEEYISAAKSIAKLVCENNTMLSAAHLFVCKGIPASVHMTNNLLGYQESAYTYPFLDMIGVTPSIFKNRFVIQNNCYDITSPYIASKIGENTDQEDTRLGFHTVLDQDGLTAPKIPVSKLPDISYSQMIIPQVISANYYGDNNDVGFDTMEFVAQVYGELKTTHMGGALETYLQDCIDSMAGYANYYKYQDFITIVDDDKTYGAYPIDSNAIGGGVGYKDIYTTGDYIVYSLTDLKLAASIAKPGEVIYVPEGVMIEMSDNSAGTVDTIVLRQGIILASNRGYVHEDGTVSTGGVIRCSMVQRLGIIRLLDETRVTGLVIRGPDPASHLQLWDRCFKGKTSGRGHQPGHDYLANATPSVGLLVRGDNIVIDNCEASGFSSSAISVSTNQNNFSSRGLKVHHSYIHHNQMKALGYGVTHGLGYSEIYCNLFNYNRHSIAGGGQPESGYKAYSNIEMGESVGHYFDMHGGGDRRDGTDIAGEYVEIYNNTFLGNKPPYTMRGVPTSHQYFYFNIVYNPRTAFSENSLKRDNVTIGYNIWNLQAGNTKPTYDLNNGS
;
A
#
# COMPACT_ATOMS: atom_id res chain seq x y z
N GLY A 1 19.00 14.27 -6.46
CA GLY A 1 18.14 15.47 -6.28
C GLY A 1 16.72 15.14 -6.69
N ASN A 2 15.72 15.86 -6.18
CA ASN A 2 14.29 15.53 -6.37
C ASN A 2 13.57 16.36 -7.46
N ILE A 3 14.27 17.26 -8.16
CA ILE A 3 13.68 18.05 -9.25
C ILE A 3 13.47 17.15 -10.48
N LYS A 4 12.25 17.14 -11.04
CA LYS A 4 11.86 16.28 -12.17
C LYS A 4 11.64 17.01 -13.51
N LEU A 5 11.44 18.33 -13.49
CA LEU A 5 11.08 19.11 -14.70
C LEU A 5 12.28 19.89 -15.26
N CYS A 6 12.64 21.02 -14.66
CA CYS A 6 13.80 21.80 -15.09
C CYS A 6 14.40 22.64 -13.95
N TYR A 7 15.64 23.10 -14.12
CA TYR A 7 16.26 24.08 -13.23
C TYR A 7 15.78 25.50 -13.53
N PHE A 8 15.72 25.88 -14.81
CA PHE A 8 15.39 27.23 -15.24
C PHE A 8 14.23 27.23 -16.24
N GLN A 9 13.07 27.73 -15.82
CA GLN A 9 11.96 28.02 -16.74
C GLN A 9 12.01 29.49 -17.15
N LEU A 10 12.25 29.73 -18.44
CA LEU A 10 12.39 31.08 -19.01
C LEU A 10 11.10 31.44 -19.75
N ASN A 11 10.25 32.26 -19.13
CA ASN A 11 8.97 32.66 -19.72
C ASN A 11 9.15 33.67 -20.86
N GLY A 12 8.28 33.61 -21.87
CA GLY A 12 8.25 34.56 -22.98
C GLY A 12 7.47 35.83 -22.64
N THR A 13 7.91 36.95 -23.21
CA THR A 13 7.17 38.23 -23.21
C THR A 13 6.23 38.29 -24.43
N GLN A 14 5.44 39.36 -24.54
CA GLN A 14 4.56 39.57 -25.70
C GLN A 14 5.34 39.93 -26.99
N ASN A 15 6.58 40.39 -26.86
CA ASN A 15 7.40 40.82 -28.00
C ASN A 15 8.20 39.64 -28.57
N LYS A 16 8.35 39.60 -29.90
CA LYS A 16 9.18 38.61 -30.60
C LYS A 16 10.66 38.97 -30.50
N ASP A 17 11.51 37.94 -30.47
CA ASP A 17 12.96 38.12 -30.55
C ASP A 17 13.35 38.66 -31.93
N GLU A 18 14.38 39.50 -31.98
CA GLU A 18 14.81 40.16 -33.22
C GLU A 18 15.65 39.24 -34.11
N GLU A 19 16.36 38.28 -33.51
CA GLU A 19 17.20 37.30 -34.20
C GLU A 19 16.42 35.99 -34.42
N TYR A 20 15.68 35.55 -33.40
CA TYR A 20 14.87 34.33 -33.43
C TYR A 20 13.39 34.67 -33.55
N ILE A 21 12.99 35.24 -34.68
CA ILE A 21 11.66 35.85 -34.92
C ILE A 21 10.45 34.94 -34.66
N SER A 22 10.66 33.62 -34.64
CA SER A 22 9.66 32.62 -34.29
C SER A 22 9.37 32.58 -32.78
N ALA A 23 10.35 32.93 -31.93
CA ALA A 23 10.29 32.89 -30.49
C ALA A 23 9.94 34.25 -29.84
N ALA A 24 9.33 34.22 -28.66
CA ALA A 24 9.17 35.41 -27.82
C ALA A 24 10.51 35.81 -27.18
N LYS A 25 10.73 37.10 -26.92
CA LYS A 25 11.83 37.55 -26.05
C LYS A 25 11.61 37.01 -24.63
N SER A 26 12.68 36.71 -23.91
CA SER A 26 12.64 36.40 -22.48
C SER A 26 13.47 37.41 -21.68
N ILE A 27 13.94 37.01 -20.51
CA ILE A 27 14.83 37.78 -19.63
C ILE A 27 16.07 38.28 -20.39
N ALA A 28 16.57 39.44 -19.98
CA ALA A 28 17.74 40.05 -20.61
C ALA A 28 19.04 39.27 -20.34
N LYS A 29 19.18 38.69 -19.14
CA LYS A 29 20.40 37.99 -18.75
C LYS A 29 20.12 36.95 -17.66
N LEU A 30 20.72 35.77 -17.78
CA LEU A 30 20.85 34.77 -16.72
C LEU A 30 22.33 34.48 -16.48
N VAL A 31 22.74 34.46 -15.21
CA VAL A 31 24.10 34.08 -14.80
C VAL A 31 23.97 32.97 -13.76
N CYS A 32 24.54 31.81 -14.07
CA CYS A 32 24.59 30.64 -13.22
C CYS A 32 26.07 30.22 -13.10
N GLU A 33 26.71 30.65 -12.02
CA GLU A 33 28.14 30.43 -11.80
C GLU A 33 28.37 29.82 -10.42
N ASN A 34 29.26 28.82 -10.35
CA ASN A 34 29.68 28.18 -9.09
C ASN A 34 28.54 27.50 -8.32
N ASN A 35 27.56 26.92 -9.02
CA ASN A 35 26.44 26.19 -8.41
C ASN A 35 26.64 24.67 -8.45
N THR A 36 25.93 23.96 -7.59
CA THR A 36 25.85 22.48 -7.60
C THR A 36 24.41 22.03 -7.88
N MET A 37 24.23 21.19 -8.90
CA MET A 37 22.94 20.79 -9.46
C MET A 37 22.84 19.26 -9.56
N LEU A 38 22.15 18.63 -8.60
CA LEU A 38 22.20 17.17 -8.35
C LEU A 38 21.00 16.37 -8.87
N SER A 39 20.23 16.90 -9.80
CA SER A 39 19.10 16.27 -10.49
C SER A 39 19.36 16.16 -12.00
N ALA A 40 18.90 15.07 -12.61
CA ALA A 40 18.85 14.85 -14.06
C ALA A 40 17.61 15.52 -14.69
N ALA A 41 17.38 16.79 -14.36
CA ALA A 41 16.28 17.59 -14.90
C ALA A 41 16.76 18.39 -16.12
N HIS A 42 15.84 18.84 -16.99
CA HIS A 42 16.20 19.75 -18.08
C HIS A 42 16.91 21.00 -17.52
N LEU A 43 18.00 21.44 -18.15
CA LEU A 43 18.64 22.68 -17.71
C LEU A 43 17.72 23.88 -17.96
N PHE A 44 17.12 23.93 -19.15
CA PHE A 44 16.27 25.05 -19.57
C PHE A 44 14.96 24.58 -20.17
N VAL A 45 13.87 25.22 -19.76
CA VAL A 45 12.58 25.20 -20.48
C VAL A 45 12.30 26.63 -20.94
N CYS A 46 12.56 26.89 -22.21
CA CYS A 46 12.41 28.22 -22.81
C CYS A 46 11.04 28.36 -23.48
N LYS A 47 10.15 29.18 -22.89
CA LYS A 47 8.94 29.68 -23.56
C LYS A 47 9.19 30.99 -24.32
N GLY A 48 10.31 31.64 -24.02
CA GLY A 48 10.92 32.67 -24.85
C GLY A 48 12.44 32.52 -24.81
N ILE A 49 13.14 33.12 -25.78
CA ILE A 49 14.61 33.08 -25.86
C ILE A 49 15.19 34.26 -25.08
N PRO A 50 16.05 34.02 -24.07
CA PRO A 50 16.74 35.09 -23.36
C PRO A 50 17.75 35.81 -24.26
N ALA A 51 18.08 37.05 -23.92
CA ALA A 51 19.11 37.78 -24.65
C ALA A 51 20.52 37.25 -24.34
N SER A 52 20.77 36.76 -23.11
CA SER A 52 22.01 36.08 -22.76
C SER A 52 21.85 35.13 -21.57
N VAL A 53 22.60 34.03 -21.59
CA VAL A 53 22.72 33.02 -20.55
C VAL A 53 24.19 32.66 -20.43
N HIS A 54 24.72 32.79 -19.22
CA HIS A 54 26.07 32.39 -18.86
C HIS A 54 25.96 31.32 -17.80
N MET A 55 26.43 30.13 -18.12
CA MET A 55 26.41 28.99 -17.22
C MET A 55 27.81 28.41 -17.18
N THR A 56 28.60 28.80 -16.19
CA THR A 56 30.01 28.41 -16.11
C THR A 56 30.41 27.96 -14.72
N ASN A 57 31.42 27.09 -14.64
CA ASN A 57 32.01 26.64 -13.38
C ASN A 57 30.99 25.99 -12.42
N ASN A 58 29.95 25.34 -12.95
CA ASN A 58 28.97 24.62 -12.13
C ASN A 58 29.33 23.13 -12.03
N LEU A 59 28.89 22.48 -10.96
CA LEU A 59 28.92 21.03 -10.79
C LEU A 59 27.53 20.45 -11.05
N LEU A 60 27.43 19.54 -12.01
CA LEU A 60 26.22 18.83 -12.39
C LEU A 60 26.35 17.35 -11.99
N GLY A 61 25.29 16.82 -11.38
CA GLY A 61 25.31 15.49 -10.76
C GLY A 61 25.37 14.34 -11.75
N TYR A 62 25.00 14.56 -13.01
CA TYR A 62 24.86 13.53 -14.03
C TYR A 62 25.73 13.86 -15.25
N GLN A 63 25.88 12.88 -16.14
CA GLN A 63 26.54 13.07 -17.43
C GLN A 63 25.85 14.16 -18.24
N GLU A 64 26.61 14.90 -19.05
CA GLU A 64 26.09 16.01 -19.85
C GLU A 64 24.97 15.55 -20.80
N SER A 65 25.09 14.35 -21.37
CA SER A 65 24.06 13.74 -22.23
C SER A 65 22.70 13.51 -21.55
N ALA A 66 22.65 13.52 -20.21
CA ALA A 66 21.39 13.43 -19.46
C ALA A 66 20.60 14.76 -19.46
N TYR A 67 21.23 15.87 -19.84
CA TYR A 67 20.60 17.19 -19.90
C TYR A 67 20.18 17.52 -21.32
N THR A 68 18.87 17.74 -21.54
CA THR A 68 18.38 18.12 -22.87
C THR A 68 18.15 19.62 -23.01
N TYR A 69 18.19 20.11 -24.26
CA TYR A 69 18.10 21.51 -24.63
C TYR A 69 16.95 21.72 -25.64
N PRO A 70 15.69 21.67 -25.20
CA PRO A 70 14.51 21.62 -26.09
C PRO A 70 14.32 22.87 -26.97
N PHE A 71 15.02 23.97 -26.68
CA PHE A 71 14.97 25.17 -27.52
C PHE A 71 15.72 24.99 -28.86
N LEU A 72 16.56 23.95 -29.01
CA LEU A 72 17.19 23.63 -30.30
C LEU A 72 16.18 23.13 -31.35
N ASP A 73 15.01 22.66 -30.93
CA ASP A 73 13.93 22.25 -31.83
C ASP A 73 13.14 23.45 -32.39
N MET A 74 13.44 24.67 -31.94
CA MET A 74 12.76 25.88 -32.42
C MET A 74 13.22 26.26 -33.83
N ILE A 75 12.25 26.62 -34.68
CA ILE A 75 12.52 27.04 -36.06
C ILE A 75 13.47 28.24 -36.07
N GLY A 76 14.60 28.08 -36.76
CA GLY A 76 15.61 29.13 -36.95
C GLY A 76 16.68 29.19 -35.85
N VAL A 77 16.58 28.37 -34.81
CA VAL A 77 17.66 28.19 -33.84
C VAL A 77 18.68 27.20 -34.41
N THR A 78 19.94 27.61 -34.42
CA THR A 78 21.06 26.75 -34.83
C THR A 78 22.03 26.59 -33.66
N PRO A 79 22.95 25.61 -33.69
CA PRO A 79 23.90 25.38 -32.60
C PRO A 79 24.72 26.61 -32.21
N SER A 80 24.93 27.56 -33.14
CA SER A 80 25.64 28.81 -32.87
C SER A 80 25.05 29.64 -31.73
N ILE A 81 23.80 29.36 -31.32
CA ILE A 81 23.19 29.93 -30.12
C ILE A 81 24.01 29.67 -28.84
N PHE A 82 24.75 28.57 -28.75
CA PHE A 82 25.64 28.29 -27.61
C PHE A 82 26.88 29.19 -27.56
N LYS A 83 27.23 29.83 -28.68
CA LYS A 83 28.29 30.84 -28.75
C LYS A 83 27.74 32.24 -28.48
N ASN A 84 26.55 32.52 -29.01
CA ASN A 84 26.02 33.88 -29.07
C ASN A 84 25.14 34.24 -27.86
N ARG A 85 24.40 33.26 -27.31
CA ARG A 85 23.40 33.51 -26.26
C ARG A 85 23.43 32.56 -25.08
N PHE A 86 23.82 31.29 -25.25
CA PHE A 86 23.88 30.29 -24.19
C PHE A 86 25.32 29.83 -23.99
N VAL A 87 26.14 30.68 -23.36
CA VAL A 87 27.53 30.37 -23.06
C VAL A 87 27.56 29.38 -21.89
N ILE A 88 27.57 28.09 -22.23
CA ILE A 88 27.61 26.96 -21.30
C ILE A 88 28.98 26.32 -21.38
N GLN A 89 29.90 26.74 -20.53
CA GLN A 89 31.32 26.40 -20.64
C GLN A 89 31.92 26.09 -19.26
N ASN A 90 32.98 25.29 -19.22
CA ASN A 90 33.72 24.98 -17.99
C ASN A 90 32.83 24.42 -16.87
N ASN A 91 31.79 23.65 -17.21
CA ASN A 91 30.97 22.99 -16.19
C ASN A 91 31.48 21.57 -15.98
N CYS A 92 31.53 21.15 -14.71
CA CYS A 92 31.86 19.80 -14.31
C CYS A 92 30.59 18.95 -14.33
N TYR A 93 30.61 17.81 -15.01
CA TYR A 93 29.51 16.85 -15.13
C TYR A 93 29.87 15.54 -14.45
N ASP A 94 28.86 14.75 -14.10
CA ASP A 94 28.95 13.45 -13.43
C ASP A 94 29.71 13.50 -12.10
N ILE A 95 28.98 13.61 -10.98
CA ILE A 95 29.62 13.70 -9.66
C ILE A 95 30.36 12.42 -9.25
N THR A 96 30.05 11.28 -9.88
CA THR A 96 30.67 9.99 -9.56
C THR A 96 31.94 9.74 -10.35
N SER A 97 32.04 10.30 -11.56
CA SER A 97 33.20 10.22 -12.43
C SER A 97 33.41 11.56 -13.16
N PRO A 98 33.86 12.62 -12.46
CA PRO A 98 33.76 13.97 -12.98
C PRO A 98 34.67 14.29 -14.15
N TYR A 99 34.13 15.13 -15.04
CA TYR A 99 34.82 15.70 -16.19
C TYR A 99 34.27 17.10 -16.49
N ILE A 100 35.09 17.96 -17.11
CA ILE A 100 34.67 19.29 -17.57
C ILE A 100 34.35 19.23 -19.06
N ALA A 101 33.21 19.80 -19.43
CA ALA A 101 32.79 19.90 -20.81
C ALA A 101 32.13 21.26 -21.11
N SER A 102 32.17 21.63 -22.39
CA SER A 102 31.69 22.92 -22.88
C SER A 102 30.89 22.79 -24.17
N LYS A 103 29.81 23.57 -24.28
CA LYS A 103 29.09 23.77 -25.54
C LYS A 103 29.85 24.76 -26.43
N ILE A 104 30.08 24.38 -27.69
CA ILE A 104 30.89 25.19 -28.63
C ILE A 104 30.10 25.77 -29.80
N GLY A 105 28.86 25.33 -30.01
CA GLY A 105 27.95 25.86 -31.02
C GLY A 105 28.29 25.50 -32.46
N GLU A 106 29.08 24.45 -32.66
CA GLU A 106 29.41 23.85 -33.95
C GLU A 106 29.11 22.35 -33.91
N ASN A 107 29.03 21.68 -35.07
CA ASN A 107 28.81 20.23 -35.11
C ASN A 107 30.05 19.49 -34.61
N THR A 108 29.84 18.51 -33.76
CA THR A 108 30.87 17.61 -33.24
C THR A 108 30.46 16.17 -33.50
N ASP A 109 31.35 15.35 -34.07
CA ASP A 109 31.15 13.90 -34.13
C ASP A 109 31.28 13.36 -32.69
N GLN A 110 30.21 12.75 -32.17
CA GLN A 110 30.17 12.29 -30.78
C GLN A 110 30.38 10.79 -30.67
N GLU A 111 31.63 10.39 -30.52
CA GLU A 111 32.00 9.02 -30.14
C GLU A 111 31.83 8.77 -28.62
N ASP A 112 31.96 9.82 -27.80
CA ASP A 112 31.80 9.74 -26.34
C ASP A 112 30.33 9.92 -25.92
N THR A 113 29.71 8.84 -25.46
CA THR A 113 28.28 8.80 -25.07
C THR A 113 27.96 9.61 -23.81
N ARG A 114 28.96 10.08 -23.06
CA ARG A 114 28.77 10.96 -21.90
C ARG A 114 28.46 12.40 -22.32
N LEU A 115 28.85 12.78 -23.54
CA LEU A 115 28.62 14.11 -24.10
C LEU A 115 27.28 14.13 -24.86
N GLY A 116 26.52 15.20 -24.70
CA GLY A 116 25.36 15.54 -25.53
C GLY A 116 25.75 16.51 -26.65
N PHE A 117 24.89 16.71 -27.65
CA PHE A 117 25.23 17.39 -28.91
C PHE A 117 25.94 18.75 -28.77
N HIS A 118 26.88 19.04 -29.69
CA HIS A 118 27.64 20.31 -29.76
C HIS A 118 28.53 20.58 -28.53
N THR A 119 28.94 19.52 -27.86
CA THR A 119 29.80 19.54 -26.68
C THR A 119 31.18 19.02 -27.02
N VAL A 120 32.19 19.66 -26.44
CA VAL A 120 33.56 19.12 -26.38
C VAL A 120 33.92 18.80 -24.94
N LEU A 121 34.72 17.76 -24.78
CA LEU A 121 35.36 17.41 -23.51
C LEU A 121 36.57 18.33 -23.33
N ASP A 122 36.57 19.13 -22.27
CA ASP A 122 37.68 20.04 -21.97
C ASP A 122 38.73 19.35 -21.08
N GLN A 123 38.27 18.58 -20.09
CA GLN A 123 39.13 17.88 -19.14
C GLN A 123 38.44 16.63 -18.61
N ASP A 124 39.18 15.53 -18.49
CA ASP A 124 38.69 14.26 -17.94
C ASP A 124 39.54 13.80 -16.75
N GLY A 125 39.11 12.73 -16.07
CA GLY A 125 39.84 12.11 -14.97
C GLY A 125 39.93 12.98 -13.72
N LEU A 126 38.92 13.82 -13.47
CA LEU A 126 38.85 14.60 -12.25
C LEU A 126 38.59 13.68 -11.05
N THR A 127 39.05 14.10 -9.88
CA THR A 127 38.79 13.36 -8.65
C THR A 127 37.35 13.58 -8.21
N ALA A 128 36.57 12.50 -8.14
CA ALA A 128 35.23 12.53 -7.56
C ALA A 128 35.27 13.12 -6.14
N PRO A 129 34.37 14.07 -5.81
CA PRO A 129 34.26 14.55 -4.44
C PRO A 129 33.96 13.37 -3.53
N LYS A 130 34.78 13.21 -2.48
CA LYS A 130 34.46 12.26 -1.41
C LYS A 130 33.22 12.79 -0.71
N ILE A 131 32.09 12.13 -0.91
CA ILE A 131 30.90 12.36 -0.09
C ILE A 131 31.24 11.75 1.27
N PRO A 132 31.46 12.55 2.32
CA PRO A 132 31.68 11.99 3.63
C PRO A 132 30.44 11.18 3.99
N VAL A 133 30.62 9.89 4.18
CA VAL A 133 29.58 9.04 4.75
C VAL A 133 29.45 9.51 6.20
N SER A 134 28.48 10.40 6.44
CA SER A 134 27.96 10.61 7.77
C SER A 134 27.36 9.28 8.18
N LYS A 135 28.11 8.46 8.91
CA LYS A 135 27.46 7.46 9.74
C LYS A 135 26.54 8.25 10.66
N LEU A 136 25.25 7.98 10.56
CA LEU A 136 24.32 8.41 11.60
C LEU A 136 24.95 8.01 12.93
N PRO A 137 24.94 8.88 13.96
CA PRO A 137 25.42 8.47 15.27
C PRO A 137 24.74 7.16 15.63
N ASP A 138 25.49 6.19 16.17
CA ASP A 138 24.90 4.94 16.65
C ASP A 138 23.90 5.31 17.75
N ILE A 139 22.61 5.33 17.40
CA ILE A 139 21.55 5.61 18.34
C ILE A 139 21.27 4.31 19.07
N SER A 140 21.81 4.18 20.29
CA SER A 140 21.41 3.12 21.20
C SER A 140 20.29 3.63 22.09
N TYR A 141 19.18 2.91 22.12
CA TYR A 141 18.07 3.17 23.03
C TYR A 141 18.23 2.28 24.26
N SER A 142 18.07 2.83 25.47
CA SER A 142 18.07 2.03 26.70
C SER A 142 16.91 1.03 26.76
N GLN A 143 15.87 1.28 25.96
CA GLN A 143 14.71 0.41 25.75
C GLN A 143 14.15 0.72 24.36
N MET A 144 13.97 -0.32 23.52
CA MET A 144 13.28 -0.19 22.25
C MET A 144 11.79 -0.45 22.47
N ILE A 145 10.94 0.53 22.14
CA ILE A 145 9.49 0.34 22.15
C ILE A 145 9.14 -0.39 20.85
N ILE A 146 8.69 -1.63 20.97
CA ILE A 146 8.21 -2.43 19.84
C ILE A 146 6.70 -2.21 19.76
N PRO A 147 6.18 -1.62 18.66
CA PRO A 147 4.74 -1.46 18.51
C PRO A 147 4.06 -2.84 18.47
N GLN A 148 2.91 -2.96 19.13
CA GLN A 148 2.16 -4.22 19.14
C GLN A 148 1.66 -4.60 17.73
N VAL A 149 1.38 -3.59 16.91
CA VAL A 149 1.04 -3.76 15.49
C VAL A 149 2.20 -3.26 14.64
N ILE A 150 2.83 -4.16 13.89
CA ILE A 150 3.89 -3.82 12.95
C ILE A 150 3.27 -3.46 11.61
N SER A 151 3.52 -2.23 11.16
CA SER A 151 3.06 -1.75 9.86
C SER A 151 4.16 -1.00 9.10
N ALA A 152 4.26 -1.27 7.80
CA ALA A 152 5.05 -0.52 6.83
C ALA A 152 4.20 0.44 6.00
N ASN A 153 2.87 0.35 6.05
CA ASN A 153 1.96 1.27 5.38
C ASN A 153 1.12 2.07 6.37
N TYR A 154 1.25 3.40 6.27
CA TYR A 154 0.40 4.37 6.96
C TYR A 154 -0.23 5.26 5.90
N TYR A 155 -1.54 5.50 6.03
CA TYR A 155 -2.32 6.29 5.08
C TYR A 155 -3.04 7.41 5.83
N GLY A 156 -2.40 8.58 5.87
CA GLY A 156 -2.93 9.78 6.54
C GLY A 156 -3.58 10.75 5.56
N ASP A 157 -4.53 10.32 4.73
CA ASP A 157 -5.01 11.14 3.60
C ASP A 157 -5.70 12.46 4.00
N ASN A 158 -6.06 12.66 5.28
CA ASN A 158 -6.71 13.89 5.77
C ASN A 158 -6.28 14.32 7.19
N ASN A 159 -5.25 13.70 7.75
CA ASN A 159 -4.89 13.94 9.15
C ASN A 159 -3.38 13.77 9.37
N ASP A 160 -2.65 14.86 9.20
CA ASP A 160 -1.21 14.90 9.44
C ASP A 160 -0.84 15.02 10.93
N VAL A 161 -1.83 15.05 11.85
CA VAL A 161 -1.59 15.22 13.30
C VAL A 161 -0.57 14.22 13.85
N GLY A 162 -0.59 12.98 13.38
CA GLY A 162 0.40 11.98 13.80
C GLY A 162 1.83 12.34 13.35
N PHE A 163 1.99 12.86 12.14
CA PHE A 163 3.28 13.35 11.63
C PHE A 163 3.70 14.67 12.29
N ASP A 164 2.76 15.60 12.48
CA ASP A 164 2.99 16.87 13.18
C ASP A 164 3.41 16.63 14.64
N THR A 165 2.78 15.66 15.32
CA THR A 165 3.14 15.28 16.69
C THR A 165 4.53 14.66 16.73
N MET A 166 4.88 13.84 15.73
CA MET A 166 6.22 13.27 15.61
C MET A 166 7.28 14.35 15.38
N GLU A 167 7.02 15.31 14.49
CA GLU A 167 7.90 16.46 14.26
C GLU A 167 8.05 17.31 15.52
N PHE A 168 6.94 17.61 16.20
CA PHE A 168 6.95 18.34 17.47
C PHE A 168 7.83 17.63 18.50
N VAL A 169 7.62 16.33 18.73
CA VAL A 169 8.42 15.53 19.66
C VAL A 169 9.90 15.59 19.31
N ALA A 170 10.25 15.50 18.02
CA ALA A 170 11.63 15.61 17.56
C ALA A 170 12.25 17.00 17.84
N GLN A 171 11.47 18.07 17.67
CA GLN A 171 11.92 19.45 17.91
C GLN A 171 12.12 19.75 19.41
N VAL A 172 11.25 19.24 20.28
CA VAL A 172 11.29 19.53 21.73
C VAL A 172 11.99 18.46 22.58
N TYR A 173 12.54 17.40 21.96
CA TYR A 173 13.13 16.25 22.66
C TYR A 173 14.18 16.65 23.71
N GLY A 174 15.06 17.59 23.38
CA GLY A 174 16.11 18.07 24.29
C GLY A 174 15.53 18.71 25.56
N GLU A 175 14.39 19.40 25.45
CA GLU A 175 13.69 20.03 26.57
C GLU A 175 12.91 18.98 27.39
N LEU A 176 12.21 18.06 26.72
CA LEU A 176 11.47 16.94 27.34
C LEU A 176 12.36 16.03 28.20
N LYS A 177 13.63 15.88 27.83
CA LYS A 177 14.61 15.08 28.60
C LYS A 177 15.01 15.74 29.92
N THR A 178 14.99 17.07 30.01
CA THR A 178 15.50 17.81 31.19
C THR A 178 14.52 17.84 32.37
N THR A 179 13.23 17.56 32.14
CA THR A 179 12.16 17.68 33.14
C THR A 179 11.71 16.37 33.81
N HIS A 180 12.44 15.25 33.67
CA HIS A 180 12.07 13.95 34.29
C HIS A 180 10.66 13.44 33.88
N MET A 181 10.33 13.46 32.59
CA MET A 181 9.05 13.00 32.06
C MET A 181 9.19 11.85 31.05
N GLY A 182 9.93 10.78 31.41
CA GLY A 182 10.08 9.59 30.56
C GLY A 182 8.74 8.99 30.12
N GLY A 183 7.71 9.05 30.98
CA GLY A 183 6.36 8.57 30.65
C GLY A 183 5.60 9.44 29.63
N ALA A 184 5.90 10.73 29.52
CA ALA A 184 5.20 11.59 28.55
C ALA A 184 5.66 11.31 27.12
N LEU A 185 6.95 11.02 26.91
CA LEU A 185 7.48 10.70 25.59
C LEU A 185 6.90 9.39 25.04
N GLU A 186 6.82 8.35 25.86
CA GLU A 186 6.19 7.07 25.48
C GLU A 186 4.72 7.27 25.10
N THR A 187 3.97 8.06 25.88
CA THR A 187 2.59 8.43 25.54
C THR A 187 2.52 9.21 24.21
N TYR A 188 3.37 10.21 23.98
CA TYR A 188 3.38 10.94 22.72
C TYR A 188 3.71 10.06 21.51
N LEU A 189 4.68 9.15 21.64
CA LEU A 189 5.04 8.22 20.56
C LEU A 189 3.91 7.22 20.28
N GLN A 190 3.23 6.73 21.32
CA GLN A 190 2.05 5.89 21.16
C GLN A 190 0.91 6.67 20.50
N ASP A 191 0.64 7.91 20.93
CA ASP A 191 -0.38 8.78 20.33
C ASP A 191 -0.09 9.06 18.84
N CYS A 192 1.19 9.25 18.48
CA CYS A 192 1.61 9.35 17.07
C CYS A 192 1.22 8.09 16.29
N ILE A 193 1.59 6.91 16.80
CA ILE A 193 1.30 5.62 16.15
C ILE A 193 -0.22 5.42 16.01
N ASP A 194 -0.96 5.69 17.08
CA ASP A 194 -2.42 5.58 17.14
C ASP A 194 -3.09 6.51 16.15
N SER A 195 -2.61 7.75 16.04
CA SER A 195 -3.15 8.73 15.10
C SER A 195 -2.82 8.40 13.65
N MET A 196 -1.59 7.92 13.36
CA MET A 196 -1.18 7.59 12.00
C MET A 196 -1.87 6.34 11.46
N ALA A 197 -2.16 5.37 12.33
CA ALA A 197 -2.66 4.06 11.92
C ALA A 197 -4.13 3.80 12.30
N GLY A 198 -4.72 4.66 13.13
CA GLY A 198 -6.10 4.56 13.60
C GLY A 198 -6.35 3.36 14.52
N TYR A 199 -5.46 3.15 15.49
CA TYR A 199 -5.51 2.01 16.42
C TYR A 199 -6.20 2.30 17.76
N ALA A 200 -6.80 3.48 17.93
CA ALA A 200 -7.28 3.98 19.22
C ALA A 200 -8.18 2.97 19.97
N ASN A 201 -9.14 2.33 19.28
CA ASN A 201 -10.00 1.33 19.91
C ASN A 201 -9.27 0.02 20.22
N TYR A 202 -8.29 -0.38 19.41
CA TYR A 202 -7.50 -1.58 19.69
C TYR A 202 -6.76 -1.46 21.01
N TYR A 203 -5.96 -0.40 21.20
CA TYR A 203 -5.19 -0.22 22.44
C TYR A 203 -6.08 0.07 23.66
N LYS A 204 -7.21 0.76 23.47
CA LYS A 204 -8.18 0.99 24.55
C LYS A 204 -8.79 -0.31 25.10
N TYR A 205 -9.01 -1.31 24.25
CA TYR A 205 -9.69 -2.56 24.63
C TYR A 205 -8.78 -3.78 24.56
N GLN A 206 -7.46 -3.61 24.46
CA GLN A 206 -6.50 -4.72 24.32
C GLN A 206 -6.64 -5.79 25.41
N ASP A 207 -6.93 -5.39 26.65
CA ASP A 207 -7.13 -6.31 27.79
C ASP A 207 -8.50 -7.02 27.77
N PHE A 208 -9.38 -6.64 26.84
CA PHE A 208 -10.74 -7.16 26.69
C PHE A 208 -10.97 -7.80 25.32
N ILE A 209 -9.91 -8.03 24.53
CA ILE A 209 -10.01 -8.77 23.26
C ILE A 209 -10.37 -10.23 23.48
N THR A 210 -10.06 -10.77 24.67
CA THR A 210 -10.47 -12.11 25.12
C THR A 210 -11.17 -11.98 26.46
N ILE A 211 -12.31 -12.65 26.64
CA ILE A 211 -13.00 -12.75 27.93
C ILE A 211 -13.33 -14.22 28.18
N VAL A 212 -13.03 -14.70 29.39
CA VAL A 212 -13.43 -16.05 29.83
C VAL A 212 -14.59 -15.93 30.80
N ASP A 213 -15.69 -16.63 30.53
CA ASP A 213 -16.87 -16.72 31.39
C ASP A 213 -17.37 -18.16 31.42
N ASP A 214 -17.52 -18.75 32.62
CA ASP A 214 -17.97 -20.14 32.84
C ASP A 214 -17.20 -21.16 31.97
N ASP A 215 -15.87 -21.11 32.03
CA ASP A 215 -14.92 -21.93 31.25
C ASP A 215 -15.06 -21.83 29.71
N LYS A 216 -15.81 -20.84 29.21
CA LYS A 216 -15.92 -20.55 27.77
C LYS A 216 -15.15 -19.30 27.42
N THR A 217 -14.42 -19.36 26.32
CA THR A 217 -13.65 -18.25 25.77
C THR A 217 -14.50 -17.47 24.75
N TYR A 218 -14.57 -16.16 24.93
CA TYR A 218 -15.21 -15.19 24.05
C TYR A 218 -14.18 -14.25 23.45
N GLY A 219 -14.44 -13.80 22.23
CA GLY A 219 -13.56 -12.91 21.49
C GLY A 219 -12.33 -13.63 20.96
N ALA A 220 -11.45 -12.84 20.36
CA ALA A 220 -10.22 -13.31 19.76
C ALA A 220 -9.23 -13.75 20.82
N TYR A 221 -8.61 -14.91 20.60
CA TYR A 221 -7.55 -15.45 21.43
C TYR A 221 -6.48 -16.10 20.55
N PRO A 222 -5.20 -16.13 20.99
CA PRO A 222 -4.15 -16.86 20.28
C PRO A 222 -4.52 -18.36 20.25
N ILE A 223 -4.81 -18.88 19.06
CA ILE A 223 -5.16 -20.30 18.89
C ILE A 223 -3.93 -21.21 18.90
N ASP A 224 -2.76 -20.61 18.68
CA ASP A 224 -1.46 -21.25 18.74
C ASP A 224 -0.47 -20.31 19.45
N SER A 225 0.82 -20.62 19.36
CA SER A 225 1.86 -19.84 20.06
C SER A 225 2.32 -18.56 19.35
N ASN A 226 1.70 -18.18 18.23
CA ASN A 226 1.98 -16.96 17.48
C ASN A 226 1.06 -15.81 17.92
N ALA A 227 1.50 -14.58 17.70
CA ALA A 227 0.72 -13.38 17.99
C ALA A 227 -0.38 -13.13 16.95
N ILE A 228 -1.58 -12.74 17.39
CA ILE A 228 -2.66 -12.29 16.48
C ILE A 228 -2.14 -11.12 15.63
N GLY A 229 -2.29 -11.21 14.31
CA GLY A 229 -1.74 -10.25 13.34
C GLY A 229 -0.31 -10.52 12.88
N GLY A 230 0.31 -11.57 13.42
CA GLY A 230 1.70 -11.93 13.14
C GLY A 230 2.67 -10.89 13.69
N GLY A 231 3.75 -10.64 12.95
CA GLY A 231 4.78 -9.71 13.37
C GLY A 231 5.66 -10.31 14.48
N VAL A 232 6.03 -9.49 15.47
CA VAL A 232 6.87 -9.93 16.59
C VAL A 232 6.17 -11.05 17.35
N GLY A 233 6.89 -12.15 17.56
CA GLY A 233 6.36 -13.35 18.18
C GLY A 233 5.77 -14.36 17.19
N TYR A 234 5.68 -14.04 15.89
CA TYR A 234 5.45 -15.04 14.86
C TYR A 234 6.69 -15.94 14.71
N LYS A 235 6.50 -17.26 14.67
CA LYS A 235 7.61 -18.22 14.77
C LYS A 235 8.15 -18.71 13.44
N ASP A 236 7.30 -18.77 12.42
CA ASP A 236 7.66 -19.38 11.13
C ASP A 236 8.14 -18.30 10.14
N ILE A 237 9.20 -17.59 10.55
CA ILE A 237 9.79 -16.47 9.81
C ILE A 237 10.98 -16.95 8.98
N TYR A 238 10.98 -16.58 7.70
CA TYR A 238 12.13 -16.76 6.81
C TYR A 238 13.07 -15.57 6.93
N THR A 239 14.37 -15.82 7.00
CA THR A 239 15.42 -14.78 6.94
C THR A 239 16.30 -14.90 5.69
N THR A 240 16.02 -15.89 4.84
CA THR A 240 16.69 -16.16 3.56
C THR A 240 15.81 -17.04 2.67
N GLY A 241 16.27 -17.37 1.46
CA GLY A 241 15.61 -18.29 0.54
C GLY A 241 16.52 -18.76 -0.59
N ASP A 242 16.03 -19.69 -1.42
CA ASP A 242 16.74 -20.23 -2.58
C ASP A 242 16.99 -19.16 -3.66
N TYR A 243 16.07 -18.20 -3.77
CA TYR A 243 16.18 -17.03 -4.65
C TYR A 243 16.02 -15.75 -3.83
N ILE A 244 17.09 -14.97 -3.70
CA ILE A 244 17.02 -13.64 -3.07
C ILE A 244 16.80 -12.60 -4.15
N VAL A 245 15.69 -11.85 -4.06
CA VAL A 245 15.26 -10.93 -5.13
C VAL A 245 15.23 -9.48 -4.65
N TYR A 246 15.76 -8.56 -5.47
CA TYR A 246 15.85 -7.12 -5.14
C TYR A 246 15.05 -6.24 -6.11
N SER A 247 14.59 -6.81 -7.23
CA SER A 247 13.90 -6.08 -8.30
C SER A 247 12.76 -6.88 -8.89
N LEU A 248 11.89 -6.20 -9.66
CA LEU A 248 10.80 -6.84 -10.40
C LEU A 248 11.33 -7.88 -11.40
N THR A 249 12.46 -7.60 -12.04
CA THR A 249 13.12 -8.52 -12.98
C THR A 249 13.53 -9.82 -12.27
N ASP A 250 14.16 -9.71 -11.10
CA ASP A 250 14.60 -10.87 -10.33
C ASP A 250 13.39 -11.67 -9.83
N LEU A 251 12.36 -10.99 -9.34
CA LEU A 251 11.13 -11.62 -8.85
C LEU A 251 10.41 -12.39 -9.98
N LYS A 252 10.31 -11.81 -11.18
CA LYS A 252 9.72 -12.47 -12.35
C LYS A 252 10.54 -13.68 -12.77
N LEU A 253 11.87 -13.55 -12.79
CA LEU A 253 12.75 -14.67 -13.12
C LEU A 253 12.60 -15.79 -12.11
N ALA A 254 12.74 -15.50 -10.81
CA ALA A 254 12.61 -16.46 -9.73
C ALA A 254 11.25 -17.19 -9.76
N ALA A 255 10.14 -16.45 -9.89
CA ALA A 255 8.81 -17.04 -10.00
C ALA A 255 8.64 -17.97 -11.23
N SER A 256 9.45 -17.78 -12.28
CA SER A 256 9.40 -18.61 -13.48
C SER A 256 10.22 -19.90 -13.39
N ILE A 257 11.23 -19.95 -12.52
CA ILE A 257 12.19 -21.07 -12.43
C ILE A 257 12.14 -21.85 -11.12
N ALA A 258 11.59 -21.25 -10.05
CA ALA A 258 11.48 -21.89 -8.75
C ALA A 258 10.58 -23.13 -8.81
N LYS A 259 10.92 -24.13 -8.00
CA LYS A 259 10.29 -25.44 -7.92
C LYS A 259 9.42 -25.54 -6.66
N PRO A 260 8.51 -26.52 -6.59
CA PRO A 260 7.75 -26.79 -5.38
C PRO A 260 8.66 -26.96 -4.16
N GLY A 261 8.38 -26.24 -3.09
CA GLY A 261 9.15 -26.20 -1.84
C GLY A 261 10.27 -25.16 -1.81
N GLU A 262 10.68 -24.58 -2.93
CA GLU A 262 11.71 -23.53 -2.96
C GLU A 262 11.13 -22.17 -2.55
N VAL A 263 12.00 -21.34 -1.94
CA VAL A 263 11.65 -20.04 -1.36
C VAL A 263 12.21 -18.91 -2.21
N ILE A 264 11.32 -18.02 -2.65
CA ILE A 264 11.66 -16.71 -3.19
C ILE A 264 11.61 -15.72 -2.04
N TYR A 265 12.76 -15.18 -1.65
CA TYR A 265 12.91 -14.30 -0.50
C TYR A 265 13.13 -12.85 -0.95
N VAL A 266 12.26 -11.95 -0.46
CA VAL A 266 12.43 -10.49 -0.61
C VAL A 266 13.03 -9.97 0.69
N PRO A 267 14.27 -9.45 0.71
CA PRO A 267 14.87 -8.91 1.93
C PRO A 267 14.10 -7.73 2.53
N GLU A 268 14.22 -7.53 3.83
CA GLU A 268 13.74 -6.29 4.47
C GLU A 268 14.31 -5.03 3.83
N GLY A 269 13.51 -3.96 3.82
CA GLY A 269 13.88 -2.69 3.20
C GLY A 269 13.88 -2.69 1.67
N VAL A 270 13.79 -3.85 1.02
CA VAL A 270 13.61 -3.96 -0.43
C VAL A 270 12.16 -3.60 -0.78
N MET A 271 12.01 -2.76 -1.79
CA MET A 271 10.71 -2.37 -2.36
C MET A 271 10.68 -2.69 -3.85
N ILE A 272 9.82 -3.64 -4.23
CA ILE A 272 9.60 -4.04 -5.61
C ILE A 272 8.32 -3.34 -6.12
N GLU A 273 8.48 -2.49 -7.13
CA GLU A 273 7.37 -1.85 -7.82
C GLU A 273 6.88 -2.74 -8.98
N MET A 274 5.58 -3.03 -9.01
CA MET A 274 4.93 -3.83 -10.04
C MET A 274 4.43 -2.99 -11.22
N SER A 275 4.44 -1.67 -11.11
CA SER A 275 3.94 -0.74 -12.14
C SER A 275 5.06 -0.03 -12.89
N ASP A 276 4.92 0.11 -14.20
CA ASP A 276 5.65 1.07 -15.00
C ASP A 276 4.73 2.24 -15.36
N ASN A 277 4.89 3.35 -14.64
CA ASN A 277 4.08 4.56 -14.84
C ASN A 277 4.34 5.25 -16.19
N SER A 278 5.51 5.03 -16.80
CA SER A 278 5.84 5.60 -18.11
C SER A 278 5.16 4.81 -19.23
N ALA A 279 5.14 3.48 -19.10
CA ALA A 279 4.46 2.59 -20.03
C ALA A 279 2.94 2.48 -19.76
N GLY A 280 2.48 2.86 -18.57
CA GLY A 280 1.09 2.71 -18.14
C GLY A 280 0.68 1.25 -17.96
N THR A 281 1.59 0.42 -17.46
CA THR A 281 1.40 -1.03 -17.33
C THR A 281 1.66 -1.52 -15.91
N VAL A 282 0.91 -2.52 -15.45
CA VAL A 282 1.20 -3.29 -14.22
C VAL A 282 1.52 -4.73 -14.58
N ASP A 283 2.57 -5.26 -13.98
CA ASP A 283 2.96 -6.66 -14.06
C ASP A 283 2.17 -7.52 -13.07
N THR A 284 1.91 -8.77 -13.47
CA THR A 284 1.41 -9.83 -12.60
C THR A 284 2.43 -10.95 -12.56
N ILE A 285 2.86 -11.37 -11.37
CA ILE A 285 3.60 -12.62 -11.19
C ILE A 285 2.65 -13.78 -10.90
N VAL A 286 3.03 -14.98 -11.35
CA VAL A 286 2.29 -16.22 -11.05
C VAL A 286 3.19 -17.11 -10.21
N LEU A 287 2.81 -17.35 -8.96
CA LEU A 287 3.45 -18.37 -8.14
C LEU A 287 2.84 -19.73 -8.51
N ARG A 288 3.67 -20.60 -9.08
CA ARG A 288 3.31 -21.97 -9.44
C ARG A 288 3.29 -22.88 -8.22
N GLN A 289 2.79 -24.09 -8.43
CA GLN A 289 2.50 -25.03 -7.37
C GLN A 289 3.63 -25.16 -6.35
N GLY A 290 3.30 -25.07 -5.06
CA GLY A 290 4.22 -25.34 -3.96
C GLY A 290 5.30 -24.27 -3.74
N ILE A 291 5.33 -23.18 -4.50
CA ILE A 291 6.34 -22.12 -4.31
C ILE A 291 5.99 -21.27 -3.08
N ILE A 292 7.02 -20.91 -2.31
CA ILE A 292 6.93 -20.02 -1.15
C ILE A 292 7.50 -18.65 -1.55
N LEU A 293 6.70 -17.59 -1.39
CA LEU A 293 7.16 -16.20 -1.51
C LEU A 293 7.19 -15.58 -0.11
N ALA A 294 8.39 -15.25 0.35
CA ALA A 294 8.62 -14.93 1.76
C ALA A 294 9.39 -13.62 1.97
N SER A 295 9.22 -13.06 3.17
CA SER A 295 10.12 -12.10 3.77
C SER A 295 10.10 -12.26 5.29
N ASN A 296 10.77 -11.36 6.02
CA ASN A 296 11.09 -11.52 7.44
C ASN A 296 10.29 -10.60 8.39
N ARG A 297 9.09 -10.12 8.00
CA ARG A 297 8.25 -9.27 8.88
C ARG A 297 8.10 -9.91 10.27
N GLY A 298 8.41 -9.14 11.31
CA GLY A 298 8.37 -9.58 12.71
C GLY A 298 9.68 -10.15 13.25
N TYR A 299 10.72 -10.31 12.43
CA TYR A 299 12.03 -10.74 12.88
C TYR A 299 12.65 -9.69 13.81
N VAL A 300 13.14 -10.12 14.97
CA VAL A 300 13.84 -9.26 15.93
C VAL A 300 15.34 -9.49 15.79
N HIS A 301 16.07 -8.45 15.42
CA HIS A 301 17.52 -8.47 15.25
C HIS A 301 18.24 -8.47 16.61
N GLU A 302 19.54 -8.78 16.61
CA GLU A 302 20.35 -8.81 17.84
C GLU A 302 20.41 -7.45 18.57
N ASP A 303 20.27 -6.35 17.83
CA ASP A 303 20.21 -4.98 18.36
C ASP A 303 18.81 -4.58 18.85
N GLY A 304 17.84 -5.51 18.78
CA GLY A 304 16.45 -5.31 19.17
C GLY A 304 15.56 -4.70 18.09
N THR A 305 16.12 -4.25 16.95
CA THR A 305 15.32 -3.71 15.86
C THR A 305 14.41 -4.78 15.26
N VAL A 306 13.26 -4.34 14.75
CA VAL A 306 12.22 -5.25 14.25
C VAL A 306 12.05 -5.04 12.76
N SER A 307 12.12 -6.13 12.01
CA SER A 307 11.87 -6.12 10.59
C SER A 307 10.40 -5.89 10.27
N THR A 308 10.12 -4.95 9.35
CA THR A 308 8.79 -4.81 8.74
C THR A 308 8.57 -5.74 7.55
N GLY A 309 9.61 -6.47 7.13
CA GLY A 309 9.61 -7.26 5.89
C GLY A 309 9.84 -6.41 4.63
N GLY A 310 9.99 -7.12 3.51
CA GLY A 310 10.10 -6.58 2.17
C GLY A 310 8.73 -6.17 1.60
N VAL A 311 8.74 -5.19 0.71
CA VAL A 311 7.53 -4.59 0.15
C VAL A 311 7.38 -4.96 -1.33
N ILE A 312 6.24 -5.53 -1.70
CA ILE A 312 5.80 -5.64 -3.09
C ILE A 312 4.64 -4.66 -3.26
N ARG A 313 4.81 -3.65 -4.11
CA ARG A 313 3.82 -2.59 -4.27
C ARG A 313 3.38 -2.36 -5.71
N CYS A 314 2.21 -1.76 -5.83
CA CYS A 314 1.66 -1.26 -7.07
C CYS A 314 1.23 0.19 -6.88
N SER A 315 1.71 1.10 -7.73
CA SER A 315 1.36 2.52 -7.69
C SER A 315 0.33 2.93 -8.75
N MET A 316 -0.08 2.01 -9.63
CA MET A 316 -1.07 2.26 -10.67
C MET A 316 -2.35 1.43 -10.46
N VAL A 317 -3.52 2.05 -10.61
CA VAL A 317 -4.80 1.34 -10.56
C VAL A 317 -4.97 0.43 -11.80
N GLN A 318 -5.14 -0.87 -11.59
CA GLN A 318 -5.38 -1.85 -12.66
C GLN A 318 -6.25 -3.00 -12.16
N ARG A 319 -7.11 -3.55 -13.05
CA ARG A 319 -8.06 -4.64 -12.72
C ARG A 319 -7.43 -5.99 -12.37
N LEU A 320 -6.13 -6.18 -12.61
CA LEU A 320 -5.46 -7.46 -12.43
C LEU A 320 -4.87 -7.57 -11.03
N GLY A 321 -4.88 -8.78 -10.48
CA GLY A 321 -4.10 -9.09 -9.27
C GLY A 321 -2.61 -9.00 -9.58
N ILE A 322 -1.82 -8.41 -8.69
CA ILE A 322 -0.36 -8.28 -8.88
C ILE A 322 0.39 -9.59 -8.61
N ILE A 323 -0.20 -10.48 -7.79
CA ILE A 323 0.33 -11.82 -7.54
C ILE A 323 -0.80 -12.83 -7.70
N ARG A 324 -0.65 -13.79 -8.60
CA ARG A 324 -1.55 -14.93 -8.77
C ARG A 324 -1.00 -16.16 -8.07
N LEU A 325 -1.78 -16.75 -7.18
CA LEU A 325 -1.43 -17.89 -6.35
C LEU A 325 -2.10 -19.16 -6.90
N LEU A 326 -1.29 -20.19 -7.12
CA LEU A 326 -1.72 -21.52 -7.56
C LEU A 326 -1.57 -22.53 -6.41
N ASP A 327 -1.88 -23.80 -6.69
CA ASP A 327 -1.99 -24.84 -5.68
C ASP A 327 -0.80 -24.90 -4.72
N GLU A 328 -1.05 -25.08 -3.43
CA GLU A 328 -0.01 -25.31 -2.40
C GLU A 328 1.01 -24.17 -2.26
N THR A 329 0.75 -22.98 -2.82
CA THR A 329 1.64 -21.82 -2.64
C THR A 329 1.48 -21.20 -1.26
N ARG A 330 2.56 -20.57 -0.78
CA ARG A 330 2.57 -19.80 0.47
C ARG A 330 3.10 -18.39 0.24
N VAL A 331 2.46 -17.39 0.83
CA VAL A 331 2.96 -16.01 0.91
C VAL A 331 3.10 -15.65 2.39
N THR A 332 4.31 -15.32 2.83
CA THR A 332 4.58 -15.04 4.25
C THR A 332 5.51 -13.87 4.51
N GLY A 333 5.29 -13.15 5.60
CA GLY A 333 6.23 -12.15 6.12
C GLY A 333 6.42 -10.90 5.24
N LEU A 334 5.53 -10.66 4.28
CA LEU A 334 5.63 -9.59 3.28
C LEU A 334 4.66 -8.46 3.51
N VAL A 335 4.98 -7.30 2.95
CA VAL A 335 4.08 -6.15 2.83
C VAL A 335 3.61 -6.05 1.38
N ILE A 336 2.30 -6.19 1.16
CA ILE A 336 1.65 -6.12 -0.16
C ILE A 336 0.83 -4.83 -0.24
N ARG A 337 1.34 -3.85 -0.99
CA ARG A 337 0.80 -2.49 -1.00
C ARG A 337 0.16 -2.13 -2.34
N GLY A 338 -1.10 -1.76 -2.31
CA GLY A 338 -1.85 -1.30 -3.47
C GLY A 338 -1.81 0.22 -3.68
N PRO A 339 -2.36 0.67 -4.82
CA PRO A 339 -2.24 2.04 -5.32
C PRO A 339 -3.26 3.03 -4.73
N ASP A 340 -4.34 2.55 -4.11
CA ASP A 340 -5.52 3.34 -3.82
C ASP A 340 -6.18 2.93 -2.49
N PRO A 341 -5.78 3.58 -1.38
CA PRO A 341 -6.33 3.33 -0.04
C PRO A 341 -7.63 4.09 0.23
N ALA A 342 -8.09 4.94 -0.71
CA ALA A 342 -9.13 5.92 -0.43
C ALA A 342 -10.54 5.29 -0.35
N SER A 343 -11.44 5.98 0.37
CA SER A 343 -12.82 5.52 0.57
C SER A 343 -13.76 5.80 -0.61
N HIS A 344 -13.41 6.75 -1.50
CA HIS A 344 -14.20 7.12 -2.68
C HIS A 344 -15.67 7.52 -2.38
N LEU A 345 -15.96 8.08 -1.20
CA LEU A 345 -17.32 8.47 -0.80
C LEU A 345 -17.94 9.51 -1.74
N GLN A 346 -17.18 10.54 -2.12
CA GLN A 346 -17.67 11.57 -3.05
C GLN A 346 -17.90 11.04 -4.46
N LEU A 347 -17.08 10.07 -4.91
CA LEU A 347 -17.31 9.39 -6.18
C LEU A 347 -18.63 8.62 -6.13
N TRP A 348 -18.84 7.84 -5.07
CA TRP A 348 -20.09 7.13 -4.83
C TRP A 348 -21.29 8.09 -4.86
N ASP A 349 -21.26 9.16 -4.08
CA ASP A 349 -22.39 10.09 -4.02
C ASP A 349 -22.70 10.71 -5.39
N ARG A 350 -21.69 11.02 -6.21
CA ARG A 350 -21.90 11.49 -7.59
C ARG A 350 -22.53 10.41 -8.49
N CYS A 351 -22.02 9.18 -8.42
CA CYS A 351 -22.53 8.04 -9.19
C CYS A 351 -23.98 7.68 -8.85
N PHE A 352 -24.40 7.93 -7.62
CA PHE A 352 -25.69 7.50 -7.09
C PHE A 352 -26.61 8.66 -6.68
N LYS A 353 -26.27 9.91 -7.04
CA LYS A 353 -27.11 11.08 -6.77
C LYS A 353 -28.47 10.94 -7.45
N GLY A 354 -29.55 11.14 -6.67
CA GLY A 354 -30.92 11.05 -7.20
C GLY A 354 -31.42 9.63 -7.41
N LYS A 355 -30.83 8.62 -6.75
CA LYS A 355 -31.28 7.23 -6.74
C LYS A 355 -32.78 7.17 -6.43
N THR A 356 -33.60 6.98 -7.46
CA THR A 356 -34.99 6.57 -7.28
C THR A 356 -34.95 5.11 -6.85
N SER A 357 -35.69 4.78 -5.80
CA SER A 357 -35.77 3.42 -5.25
C SER A 357 -36.12 2.41 -6.35
N GLY A 358 -35.11 1.72 -6.86
CA GLY A 358 -35.26 0.77 -7.96
C GLY A 358 -33.95 0.03 -8.23
N ARG A 359 -34.01 -1.30 -8.32
CA ARG A 359 -32.90 -2.15 -8.76
C ARG A 359 -32.82 -2.07 -10.29
N GLY A 360 -31.86 -1.32 -10.84
CA GLY A 360 -31.68 -1.12 -12.28
C GLY A 360 -30.34 -0.46 -12.64
N HIS A 361 -29.93 -0.54 -13.91
CA HIS A 361 -28.72 0.13 -14.43
C HIS A 361 -28.94 1.65 -14.42
N GLN A 362 -28.01 2.40 -13.81
CA GLN A 362 -28.05 3.86 -13.76
C GLN A 362 -26.82 4.39 -14.51
N PRO A 363 -26.91 5.50 -15.27
CA PRO A 363 -25.76 6.06 -15.99
C PRO A 363 -24.53 6.31 -15.10
N GLY A 364 -24.74 6.62 -13.81
CA GLY A 364 -23.65 6.80 -12.86
C GLY A 364 -22.92 5.50 -12.45
N HIS A 365 -23.48 4.31 -12.69
CA HIS A 365 -22.78 3.04 -12.49
C HIS A 365 -21.61 2.88 -13.47
N ASP A 366 -21.79 3.30 -14.72
CA ASP A 366 -20.73 3.22 -15.73
C ASP A 366 -19.58 4.17 -15.38
N TYR A 367 -19.89 5.31 -14.77
CA TYR A 367 -18.88 6.24 -14.26
C TYR A 367 -18.05 5.66 -13.10
N LEU A 368 -18.68 4.87 -12.21
CA LEU A 368 -17.98 4.17 -11.12
C LEU A 368 -16.97 3.16 -11.66
N ALA A 369 -17.26 2.52 -12.81
CA ALA A 369 -16.36 1.55 -13.42
C ALA A 369 -15.02 2.15 -13.90
N ASN A 370 -14.92 3.48 -14.01
CA ASN A 370 -13.68 4.20 -14.33
C ASN A 370 -12.69 4.29 -13.16
N ALA A 371 -13.12 3.97 -11.93
CA ALA A 371 -12.23 3.88 -10.77
C ALA A 371 -11.18 2.76 -10.87
N THR A 372 -11.30 1.88 -11.88
CA THR A 372 -10.35 0.80 -12.21
C THR A 372 -9.89 0.00 -10.98
N PRO A 373 -10.78 -0.83 -10.41
CA PRO A 373 -10.53 -1.46 -9.11
C PRO A 373 -9.28 -2.33 -9.11
N SER A 374 -8.44 -2.24 -8.08
CA SER A 374 -7.18 -2.98 -7.96
C SER A 374 -7.25 -4.18 -7.02
N VAL A 375 -6.51 -5.24 -7.35
CA VAL A 375 -6.43 -6.48 -6.57
C VAL A 375 -4.99 -6.78 -6.18
N GLY A 376 -4.76 -7.23 -4.94
CA GLY A 376 -3.44 -7.65 -4.46
C GLY A 376 -3.12 -9.09 -4.85
N LEU A 377 -3.52 -10.02 -3.98
CA LEU A 377 -3.33 -11.45 -4.11
C LEU A 377 -4.56 -12.10 -4.76
N LEU A 378 -4.36 -12.78 -5.88
CA LEU A 378 -5.40 -13.48 -6.63
C LEU A 378 -5.26 -14.99 -6.45
N VAL A 379 -6.14 -15.58 -5.64
CA VAL A 379 -6.19 -17.03 -5.39
C VAL A 379 -6.89 -17.75 -6.54
N ARG A 380 -6.16 -18.66 -7.18
CA ARG A 380 -6.58 -19.49 -8.33
C ARG A 380 -6.12 -20.94 -8.20
N GLY A 381 -5.97 -21.42 -6.97
CA GLY A 381 -5.56 -22.77 -6.66
C GLY A 381 -6.04 -23.23 -5.29
N ASP A 382 -5.73 -24.46 -4.94
CA ASP A 382 -6.12 -25.11 -3.70
C ASP A 382 -4.99 -25.13 -2.66
N ASN A 383 -5.31 -25.27 -1.37
CA ASN A 383 -4.35 -25.43 -0.28
C ASN A 383 -3.31 -24.30 -0.15
N ILE A 384 -3.71 -23.06 -0.43
CA ILE A 384 -2.86 -21.87 -0.36
C ILE A 384 -2.80 -21.33 1.07
N VAL A 385 -1.64 -20.83 1.49
CA VAL A 385 -1.45 -20.17 2.79
C VAL A 385 -0.98 -18.73 2.61
N ILE A 386 -1.64 -17.79 3.27
CA ILE A 386 -1.23 -16.38 3.34
C ILE A 386 -1.12 -16.03 4.83
N ASP A 387 0.09 -15.79 5.30
CA ASP A 387 0.37 -15.65 6.73
C ASP A 387 1.40 -14.57 7.05
N ASN A 388 1.37 -14.00 8.26
CA ASN A 388 2.37 -13.02 8.71
C ASN A 388 2.56 -11.82 7.75
N CYS A 389 1.56 -11.51 6.92
CA CYS A 389 1.65 -10.48 5.91
C CYS A 389 0.98 -9.18 6.37
N GLU A 390 1.35 -8.07 5.75
CA GLU A 390 0.57 -6.85 5.73
C GLU A 390 -0.01 -6.65 4.32
N ALA A 391 -1.31 -6.38 4.18
CA ALA A 391 -1.92 -6.17 2.87
C ALA A 391 -2.90 -4.99 2.87
N SER A 392 -2.66 -4.00 2.01
CA SER A 392 -3.40 -2.74 2.06
C SER A 392 -3.48 -1.99 0.73
N GLY A 393 -4.38 -1.01 0.63
CA GLY A 393 -4.40 -0.05 -0.48
C GLY A 393 -4.99 -0.56 -1.79
N PHE A 394 -5.76 -1.65 -1.76
CA PHE A 394 -6.41 -2.20 -2.95
C PHE A 394 -7.87 -1.77 -3.02
N SER A 395 -8.24 -1.06 -4.08
CA SER A 395 -9.58 -0.49 -4.24
C SER A 395 -10.64 -1.55 -4.55
N SER A 396 -10.27 -2.71 -5.08
CA SER A 396 -11.16 -3.88 -5.12
C SER A 396 -11.00 -4.75 -3.87
N SER A 397 -9.83 -5.37 -3.72
CA SER A 397 -9.60 -6.33 -2.63
C SER A 397 -8.12 -6.63 -2.42
N ALA A 398 -7.67 -6.74 -1.16
CA ALA A 398 -6.32 -7.20 -0.87
C ALA A 398 -6.13 -8.67 -1.25
N ILE A 399 -7.09 -9.54 -0.90
CA ILE A 399 -7.08 -10.98 -1.23
C ILE A 399 -8.39 -11.34 -1.93
N SER A 400 -8.30 -11.87 -3.15
CA SER A 400 -9.45 -12.28 -3.96
C SER A 400 -9.45 -13.77 -4.25
N VAL A 401 -10.47 -14.46 -3.77
CA VAL A 401 -10.68 -15.90 -3.91
C VAL A 401 -11.68 -16.16 -5.03
N SER A 402 -11.31 -17.01 -5.99
CA SER A 402 -12.23 -17.52 -7.00
C SER A 402 -11.81 -18.94 -7.40
N THR A 403 -12.17 -19.44 -8.57
CA THR A 403 -12.01 -20.84 -8.93
C THR A 403 -10.54 -21.26 -9.02
N ASN A 404 -10.26 -22.54 -8.76
CA ASN A 404 -8.97 -23.15 -9.02
C ASN A 404 -8.73 -23.29 -10.54
N GLN A 405 -7.57 -23.84 -10.91
CA GLN A 405 -7.19 -24.02 -12.32
C GLN A 405 -8.14 -24.91 -13.12
N ASN A 406 -8.91 -25.76 -12.45
CA ASN A 406 -9.88 -26.66 -13.04
C ASN A 406 -11.30 -26.06 -13.09
N ASN A 407 -11.44 -24.76 -12.81
CA ASN A 407 -12.72 -24.02 -12.74
C ASN A 407 -13.70 -24.51 -11.65
N PHE A 408 -13.21 -25.24 -10.64
CA PHE A 408 -13.99 -25.54 -9.43
C PHE A 408 -13.74 -24.48 -8.37
N SER A 409 -14.62 -24.34 -7.39
CA SER A 409 -14.37 -23.47 -6.22
C SER A 409 -13.05 -23.82 -5.54
N SER A 410 -12.16 -22.84 -5.36
CA SER A 410 -10.89 -23.08 -4.65
C SER A 410 -11.16 -23.51 -3.21
N ARG A 411 -10.36 -24.43 -2.68
CA ARG A 411 -10.50 -24.98 -1.32
C ARG A 411 -9.18 -24.96 -0.57
N GLY A 412 -9.25 -25.02 0.76
CA GLY A 412 -8.07 -25.12 1.62
C GLY A 412 -7.26 -23.82 1.77
N LEU A 413 -7.80 -22.67 1.34
CA LEU A 413 -7.16 -21.39 1.59
C LEU A 413 -7.15 -21.07 3.09
N LYS A 414 -5.97 -20.72 3.62
CA LYS A 414 -5.81 -20.18 4.97
C LYS A 414 -5.23 -18.78 4.90
N VAL A 415 -5.91 -17.82 5.52
CA VAL A 415 -5.43 -16.44 5.69
C VAL A 415 -5.31 -16.18 7.18
N HIS A 416 -4.10 -16.05 7.70
CA HIS A 416 -3.93 -15.94 9.16
C HIS A 416 -2.78 -15.08 9.62
N HIS A 417 -2.83 -14.66 10.89
CA HIS A 417 -1.72 -13.97 11.54
C HIS A 417 -1.23 -12.78 10.70
N SER A 418 -2.14 -12.07 10.03
CA SER A 418 -1.81 -10.98 9.09
C SER A 418 -2.51 -9.69 9.48
N TYR A 419 -2.00 -8.55 9.00
CA TYR A 419 -2.61 -7.24 9.16
C TYR A 419 -3.17 -6.74 7.82
N ILE A 420 -4.49 -6.66 7.69
CA ILE A 420 -5.17 -6.37 6.41
C ILE A 420 -6.01 -5.10 6.56
N HIS A 421 -5.64 -4.03 5.86
CA HIS A 421 -6.21 -2.72 6.13
C HIS A 421 -6.28 -1.77 4.94
N HIS A 422 -7.04 -0.69 5.08
CA HIS A 422 -7.09 0.41 4.10
C HIS A 422 -7.46 -0.03 2.68
N ASN A 423 -8.41 -0.97 2.58
CA ASN A 423 -9.06 -1.35 1.32
C ASN A 423 -10.48 -0.74 1.34
N GLN A 424 -10.63 0.53 0.96
CA GLN A 424 -11.77 1.34 1.43
C GLN A 424 -12.82 1.73 0.39
N MET A 425 -12.58 1.52 -0.91
CA MET A 425 -13.47 2.03 -1.96
C MET A 425 -14.93 1.67 -1.68
N LYS A 426 -15.83 2.66 -1.54
CA LYS A 426 -17.22 2.50 -1.06
C LYS A 426 -18.06 1.47 -1.81
N ALA A 427 -17.75 1.21 -3.08
CA ALA A 427 -18.44 0.20 -3.88
C ALA A 427 -17.79 -1.20 -3.81
N LEU A 428 -16.52 -1.27 -3.42
CA LEU A 428 -15.67 -2.47 -3.37
C LEU A 428 -14.84 -2.46 -2.08
N GLY A 429 -13.51 -2.48 -2.10
CA GLY A 429 -12.69 -2.35 -0.88
C GLY A 429 -12.83 -3.50 0.12
N TYR A 430 -12.35 -4.68 -0.27
CA TYR A 430 -12.41 -5.87 0.59
C TYR A 430 -11.04 -6.24 1.17
N GLY A 431 -10.98 -6.69 2.42
CA GLY A 431 -9.78 -7.37 2.93
C GLY A 431 -9.62 -8.73 2.23
N VAL A 432 -10.52 -9.65 2.50
CA VAL A 432 -10.66 -10.94 1.82
C VAL A 432 -12.02 -11.02 1.13
N THR A 433 -12.07 -11.38 -0.15
CA THR A 433 -13.35 -11.51 -0.89
C THR A 433 -13.48 -12.83 -1.62
N HIS A 434 -14.68 -13.39 -1.65
CA HIS A 434 -14.98 -14.68 -2.26
C HIS A 434 -15.92 -14.54 -3.46
N GLY A 435 -15.51 -15.08 -4.60
CA GLY A 435 -16.43 -15.55 -5.64
C GLY A 435 -16.81 -17.00 -5.37
N LEU A 436 -16.34 -17.91 -6.23
CA LEU A 436 -16.39 -19.36 -6.02
C LEU A 436 -15.16 -19.82 -5.24
N GLY A 437 -15.30 -20.13 -3.95
CA GLY A 437 -14.17 -20.56 -3.13
C GLY A 437 -14.46 -20.61 -1.63
N TYR A 438 -13.59 -21.32 -0.92
CA TYR A 438 -13.70 -21.57 0.51
C TYR A 438 -12.41 -21.22 1.24
N SER A 439 -12.53 -20.63 2.43
CA SER A 439 -11.37 -20.24 3.24
C SER A 439 -11.57 -20.37 4.75
N GLU A 440 -10.44 -20.47 5.45
CA GLU A 440 -10.32 -20.20 6.87
C GLU A 440 -9.53 -18.92 7.09
N ILE A 441 -10.11 -17.97 7.82
CA ILE A 441 -9.56 -16.63 8.03
C ILE A 441 -9.46 -16.42 9.54
N TYR A 442 -8.26 -16.44 10.11
CA TYR A 442 -8.10 -16.47 11.56
C TYR A 442 -6.88 -15.75 12.11
N CYS A 443 -6.96 -15.30 13.36
CA CYS A 443 -5.85 -14.60 14.01
C CYS A 443 -5.34 -13.38 13.22
N ASN A 444 -6.19 -12.73 12.43
CA ASN A 444 -5.82 -11.52 11.69
C ASN A 444 -6.23 -10.25 12.44
N LEU A 445 -5.54 -9.16 12.11
CA LEU A 445 -5.90 -7.79 12.45
C LEU A 445 -6.52 -7.13 11.22
N PHE A 446 -7.70 -6.54 11.37
CA PHE A 446 -8.39 -5.79 10.31
C PHE A 446 -8.68 -4.37 10.74
N ASN A 447 -8.52 -3.42 9.81
CA ASN A 447 -8.89 -2.01 10.03
C ASN A 447 -9.11 -1.29 8.70
N TYR A 448 -9.93 -0.25 8.65
CA TYR A 448 -10.15 0.56 7.43
C TYR A 448 -10.41 -0.28 6.15
N ASN A 449 -11.17 -1.35 6.24
CA ASN A 449 -11.69 -2.02 5.05
C ASN A 449 -13.14 -1.56 4.84
N ARG A 450 -13.68 -1.59 3.61
CA ARG A 450 -15.14 -1.43 3.48
C ARG A 450 -15.86 -2.65 4.04
N HIS A 451 -15.40 -3.85 3.67
CA HIS A 451 -15.66 -5.10 4.39
C HIS A 451 -14.33 -5.83 4.58
N SER A 452 -14.01 -6.24 5.79
CA SER A 452 -12.80 -7.02 6.08
C SER A 452 -12.88 -8.41 5.48
N ILE A 453 -14.07 -9.01 5.48
CA ILE A 453 -14.35 -10.28 4.79
C ILE A 453 -15.66 -10.12 4.01
N ALA A 454 -15.69 -10.54 2.74
CA ALA A 454 -16.90 -10.50 1.92
C ALA A 454 -17.01 -11.74 1.02
N GLY A 455 -18.21 -11.96 0.47
CA GLY A 455 -18.42 -12.96 -0.57
C GLY A 455 -19.61 -12.61 -1.47
N GLY A 456 -19.57 -13.09 -2.71
CA GLY A 456 -20.60 -12.86 -3.72
C GLY A 456 -21.85 -13.75 -3.58
N GLY A 457 -21.87 -14.66 -2.61
CA GLY A 457 -23.02 -15.52 -2.30
C GLY A 457 -23.21 -16.72 -3.22
N GLN A 458 -22.21 -17.10 -4.03
CA GLN A 458 -22.29 -18.27 -4.90
C GLN A 458 -22.58 -19.54 -4.07
N PRO A 459 -23.51 -20.42 -4.48
CA PRO A 459 -23.87 -21.60 -3.68
C PRO A 459 -22.68 -22.49 -3.29
N GLU A 460 -21.62 -22.49 -4.11
CA GLU A 460 -20.38 -23.23 -3.89
C GLU A 460 -19.27 -22.33 -3.32
N SER A 461 -19.58 -21.56 -2.27
CA SER A 461 -18.59 -20.75 -1.56
C SER A 461 -18.92 -20.63 -0.07
N GLY A 462 -17.92 -20.31 0.74
CA GLY A 462 -18.13 -20.16 2.18
C GLY A 462 -16.84 -19.81 2.91
N TYR A 463 -16.95 -19.40 4.17
CA TYR A 463 -15.76 -19.12 4.97
C TYR A 463 -15.98 -19.38 6.46
N LYS A 464 -14.86 -19.65 7.14
CA LYS A 464 -14.77 -19.62 8.61
C LYS A 464 -13.92 -18.42 9.00
N ALA A 465 -14.45 -17.55 9.85
CA ALA A 465 -13.77 -16.40 10.39
C ALA A 465 -13.70 -16.53 11.90
N TYR A 466 -12.50 -16.70 12.46
CA TYR A 466 -12.35 -16.87 13.90
C TYR A 466 -11.08 -16.30 14.49
N SER A 467 -11.13 -15.90 15.74
CA SER A 467 -9.98 -15.31 16.43
C SER A 467 -9.40 -14.07 15.74
N ASN A 468 -10.18 -13.35 14.93
CA ASN A 468 -9.76 -12.10 14.31
C ASN A 468 -10.15 -10.90 15.17
N ILE A 469 -9.39 -9.82 15.05
CA ILE A 469 -9.70 -8.53 15.68
C ILE A 469 -9.99 -7.51 14.58
N GLU A 470 -11.18 -6.94 14.64
CA GLU A 470 -11.57 -5.79 13.84
C GLU A 470 -11.44 -4.53 14.70
N MET A 471 -10.46 -3.68 14.37
CA MET A 471 -10.04 -2.55 15.20
C MET A 471 -11.04 -1.39 15.22
N GLY A 472 -11.94 -1.34 14.24
CA GLY A 472 -13.19 -0.58 14.37
C GLY A 472 -13.50 0.37 13.23
N GLU A 473 -12.51 0.85 12.49
CA GLU A 473 -12.75 1.75 11.35
C GLU A 473 -13.17 0.96 10.11
N SER A 474 -14.32 1.33 9.54
CA SER A 474 -14.83 0.70 8.31
C SER A 474 -15.85 1.59 7.62
N VAL A 475 -15.86 1.50 6.28
CA VAL A 475 -16.83 2.19 5.43
C VAL A 475 -18.21 1.48 5.41
N GLY A 476 -18.24 0.19 5.73
CA GLY A 476 -19.43 -0.68 5.73
C GLY A 476 -19.51 -1.52 7.00
N HIS A 477 -20.30 -2.60 6.98
CA HIS A 477 -20.23 -3.66 7.99
C HIS A 477 -18.95 -4.50 7.80
N TYR A 478 -18.51 -5.20 8.85
CA TYR A 478 -17.18 -5.81 8.87
C TYR A 478 -17.10 -7.07 8.01
N PHE A 479 -17.91 -8.09 8.31
CA PHE A 479 -17.98 -9.33 7.55
C PHE A 479 -19.27 -9.41 6.74
N ASP A 480 -19.21 -9.95 5.54
CA ASP A 480 -20.34 -9.99 4.61
C ASP A 480 -20.42 -11.31 3.86
N MET A 481 -21.63 -11.67 3.48
CA MET A 481 -21.90 -12.59 2.39
C MET A 481 -23.12 -12.05 1.66
N HIS A 482 -22.92 -11.68 0.39
CA HIS A 482 -24.02 -11.26 -0.46
C HIS A 482 -25.04 -12.39 -0.58
N GLY A 483 -26.28 -12.03 -0.83
CA GLY A 483 -27.31 -13.01 -1.13
C GLY A 483 -28.55 -12.39 -1.72
N GLY A 484 -29.52 -13.25 -2.04
CA GLY A 484 -30.81 -12.80 -2.51
C GLY A 484 -30.75 -11.85 -3.70
N GLY A 485 -31.37 -10.69 -3.52
CA GLY A 485 -31.45 -9.65 -4.52
C GLY A 485 -30.10 -9.19 -5.10
N ASP A 486 -29.01 -9.36 -4.35
CA ASP A 486 -27.67 -9.00 -4.80
C ASP A 486 -27.15 -9.90 -5.91
N ARG A 487 -27.57 -11.17 -5.93
CA ARG A 487 -27.14 -12.17 -6.91
C ARG A 487 -27.79 -12.01 -8.27
N ARG A 488 -28.99 -11.41 -8.31
CA ARG A 488 -29.80 -11.21 -9.54
C ARG A 488 -30.09 -12.50 -10.30
N ASP A 489 -30.10 -13.65 -9.63
CA ASP A 489 -30.37 -14.97 -10.20
C ASP A 489 -31.74 -15.56 -9.77
N GLY A 490 -32.53 -14.78 -9.02
CA GLY A 490 -33.87 -15.18 -8.55
C GLY A 490 -33.88 -16.06 -7.30
N THR A 491 -32.72 -16.37 -6.72
CA THR A 491 -32.60 -17.15 -5.48
C THR A 491 -32.47 -16.24 -4.25
N ASP A 492 -32.67 -16.76 -3.04
CA ASP A 492 -32.28 -16.10 -1.78
C ASP A 492 -30.91 -16.59 -1.25
N ILE A 493 -30.11 -17.29 -2.06
CA ILE A 493 -28.90 -17.98 -1.58
C ILE A 493 -27.80 -16.99 -1.14
N ALA A 494 -27.09 -17.28 -0.06
CA ALA A 494 -25.91 -16.56 0.43
C ALA A 494 -24.75 -17.52 0.75
N GLY A 495 -24.22 -18.20 -0.26
CA GLY A 495 -23.15 -19.17 -0.05
C GLY A 495 -23.64 -20.53 0.46
N GLU A 496 -22.71 -21.45 0.66
CA GLU A 496 -22.92 -22.71 1.36
C GLU A 496 -22.93 -22.49 2.87
N TYR A 497 -21.85 -21.92 3.41
CA TYR A 497 -21.72 -21.68 4.84
C TYR A 497 -20.94 -20.40 5.19
N VAL A 498 -21.29 -19.83 6.34
CA VAL A 498 -20.56 -18.70 6.96
C VAL A 498 -20.45 -18.97 8.46
N GLU A 499 -19.25 -19.24 8.96
CA GLU A 499 -19.01 -19.46 10.39
C GLU A 499 -18.21 -18.29 10.97
N ILE A 500 -18.78 -17.55 11.92
CA ILE A 500 -18.14 -16.39 12.56
C ILE A 500 -18.12 -16.62 14.06
N TYR A 501 -16.96 -16.96 14.60
CA TYR A 501 -16.84 -17.25 16.02
C TYR A 501 -15.55 -16.76 16.66
N ASN A 502 -15.59 -16.45 17.96
CA ASN A 502 -14.40 -15.99 18.68
C ASN A 502 -13.70 -14.79 18.02
N ASN A 503 -14.43 -13.87 17.39
CA ASN A 503 -13.87 -12.62 16.90
C ASN A 503 -14.15 -11.49 17.87
N THR A 504 -13.30 -10.47 17.86
CA THR A 504 -13.50 -9.24 18.64
C THR A 504 -13.69 -8.07 17.68
N PHE A 505 -14.87 -7.45 17.73
CA PHE A 505 -15.25 -6.31 16.91
C PHE A 505 -15.25 -5.05 17.78
N LEU A 506 -14.31 -4.14 17.55
CA LEU A 506 -14.04 -2.98 18.40
C LEU A 506 -14.58 -1.65 17.83
N GLY A 507 -15.54 -1.68 16.89
CA GLY A 507 -16.09 -0.45 16.34
C GLY A 507 -17.59 -0.45 16.08
N ASN A 508 -18.03 0.65 15.49
CA ASN A 508 -19.44 1.03 15.46
C ASN A 508 -20.25 0.34 14.36
N LYS A 509 -19.61 -0.35 13.42
CA LYS A 509 -20.29 -0.96 12.29
C LYS A 509 -20.83 -2.35 12.67
N PRO A 510 -21.86 -2.86 11.95
CA PRO A 510 -22.33 -4.21 12.18
C PRO A 510 -21.21 -5.24 11.99
N PRO A 511 -21.06 -6.23 12.91
CA PRO A 511 -20.13 -7.34 12.71
C PRO A 511 -20.44 -8.13 11.46
N TYR A 512 -21.73 -8.29 11.16
CA TYR A 512 -22.21 -8.98 9.97
C TYR A 512 -23.60 -8.49 9.58
N THR A 513 -23.91 -8.54 8.28
CA THR A 513 -25.27 -8.28 7.76
C THR A 513 -25.76 -9.50 6.97
N MET A 514 -26.88 -10.11 7.40
CA MET A 514 -27.51 -11.21 6.64
C MET A 514 -28.22 -10.68 5.38
N ARG A 515 -27.73 -11.08 4.20
CA ARG A 515 -28.25 -10.62 2.89
C ARG A 515 -28.92 -11.71 2.05
N GLY A 516 -28.81 -12.97 2.48
CA GLY A 516 -29.47 -14.15 1.92
C GLY A 516 -29.55 -15.26 2.97
N VAL A 517 -29.93 -16.46 2.54
CA VAL A 517 -29.98 -17.71 3.31
C VAL A 517 -28.86 -18.63 2.82
N PRO A 518 -27.93 -19.08 3.68
CA PRO A 518 -26.93 -20.07 3.30
C PRO A 518 -27.59 -21.41 2.98
N THR A 519 -27.07 -22.15 2.00
CA THR A 519 -27.65 -23.46 1.64
C THR A 519 -27.42 -24.53 2.71
N SER A 520 -26.37 -24.36 3.53
CA SER A 520 -26.08 -25.23 4.67
C SER A 520 -26.38 -24.52 6.00
N HIS A 521 -25.54 -23.56 6.40
CA HIS A 521 -25.68 -22.91 7.70
C HIS A 521 -24.91 -21.59 7.79
N GLN A 522 -25.32 -20.75 8.73
CA GLN A 522 -24.53 -19.62 9.19
C GLN A 522 -24.51 -19.59 10.71
N TYR A 523 -23.32 -19.37 11.27
CA TYR A 523 -23.10 -19.33 12.71
C TYR A 523 -22.49 -18.00 13.15
N PHE A 524 -22.99 -17.46 14.26
CA PHE A 524 -22.43 -16.27 14.92
C PHE A 524 -22.40 -16.46 16.45
N TYR A 525 -21.27 -16.90 17.00
CA TYR A 525 -21.16 -17.25 18.43
C TYR A 525 -19.77 -17.01 19.03
N PHE A 526 -19.69 -16.90 20.34
CA PHE A 526 -18.50 -16.58 21.14
C PHE A 526 -17.76 -15.31 20.71
N ASN A 527 -18.42 -14.36 20.04
CA ASN A 527 -17.81 -13.09 19.67
C ASN A 527 -17.93 -12.05 20.79
N ILE A 528 -17.01 -11.09 20.81
CA ILE A 528 -17.12 -9.84 21.57
C ILE A 528 -17.45 -8.72 20.60
N VAL A 529 -18.49 -7.93 20.90
CA VAL A 529 -18.98 -6.87 20.03
C VAL A 529 -19.08 -5.55 20.79
N TYR A 530 -18.47 -4.52 20.22
CA TYR A 530 -18.40 -3.15 20.75
C TYR A 530 -19.77 -2.57 21.11
N ASN A 531 -20.72 -2.64 20.18
CA ASN A 531 -22.04 -2.07 20.31
C ASN A 531 -23.05 -3.02 20.96
N PRO A 532 -24.14 -2.50 21.57
CA PRO A 532 -25.23 -3.34 22.02
C PRO A 532 -25.94 -4.01 20.83
N ARG A 533 -26.53 -5.18 21.07
CA ARG A 533 -27.29 -5.92 20.04
C ARG A 533 -28.36 -5.06 19.35
N THR A 534 -29.02 -4.17 20.11
CA THR A 534 -30.06 -3.26 19.61
C THR A 534 -29.57 -2.21 18.61
N ALA A 535 -28.25 -2.01 18.48
CA ALA A 535 -27.67 -1.16 17.45
C ALA A 535 -27.77 -1.78 16.05
N PHE A 536 -28.12 -3.06 15.95
CA PHE A 536 -28.18 -3.82 14.70
C PHE A 536 -29.63 -4.25 14.40
N SER A 537 -30.01 -4.25 13.13
CA SER A 537 -31.40 -4.53 12.75
C SER A 537 -31.77 -5.99 13.02
N GLU A 538 -33.00 -6.26 13.50
CA GLU A 538 -33.47 -7.64 13.71
C GLU A 538 -33.45 -8.49 12.43
N ASN A 539 -33.73 -7.87 11.28
CA ASN A 539 -33.66 -8.51 9.96
C ASN A 539 -32.23 -8.91 9.56
N SER A 540 -31.22 -8.31 10.19
CA SER A 540 -29.81 -8.70 10.05
C SER A 540 -29.46 -9.93 10.88
N LEU A 541 -30.37 -10.41 11.76
CA LEU A 541 -30.10 -11.40 12.81
C LEU A 541 -31.05 -12.63 12.79
N LYS A 542 -32.07 -12.66 11.92
CA LYS A 542 -33.08 -13.73 11.86
C LYS A 542 -33.33 -14.19 10.42
N ARG A 543 -32.89 -15.39 10.09
CA ARG A 543 -33.17 -16.12 8.83
C ARG A 543 -33.04 -17.62 9.05
N ASP A 544 -33.63 -18.41 8.14
CA ASP A 544 -33.45 -19.86 8.10
C ASP A 544 -31.96 -20.22 7.98
N ASN A 545 -31.59 -21.37 8.53
CA ASN A 545 -30.20 -21.85 8.59
C ASN A 545 -29.22 -20.93 9.33
N VAL A 546 -29.71 -19.92 10.07
CA VAL A 546 -28.84 -19.01 10.83
C VAL A 546 -28.99 -19.21 12.34
N THR A 547 -27.88 -19.54 13.00
CA THR A 547 -27.80 -19.66 14.46
C THR A 547 -26.93 -18.55 15.04
N ILE A 548 -27.51 -17.76 15.93
CA ILE A 548 -26.78 -16.83 16.79
C ILE A 548 -26.66 -17.50 18.15
N GLY A 549 -25.42 -17.69 18.60
CA GLY A 549 -25.14 -18.33 19.88
C GLY A 549 -24.92 -17.32 21.01
N TYR A 550 -24.10 -17.71 21.97
CA TYR A 550 -23.66 -16.82 23.04
C TYR A 550 -22.70 -15.78 22.49
N ASN A 551 -22.94 -14.49 22.71
CA ASN A 551 -21.99 -13.43 22.38
C ASN A 551 -21.95 -12.41 23.52
N ILE A 552 -20.84 -11.69 23.67
CA ILE A 552 -20.75 -10.53 24.55
C ILE A 552 -21.03 -9.29 23.70
N TRP A 553 -22.15 -8.62 23.97
CA TRP A 553 -22.51 -7.36 23.30
C TRP A 553 -22.23 -6.17 24.21
N ASN A 554 -22.13 -4.97 23.63
CA ASN A 554 -21.99 -3.71 24.35
C ASN A 554 -20.70 -3.58 25.18
N LEU A 555 -19.56 -4.05 24.64
CA LEU A 555 -18.26 -3.90 25.28
C LEU A 555 -17.96 -2.43 25.64
N GLN A 556 -18.41 -1.47 24.82
CA GLN A 556 -18.19 -0.04 25.06
C GLN A 556 -18.79 0.48 26.38
N ALA A 557 -19.81 -0.20 26.91
CA ALA A 557 -20.44 0.11 28.18
C ALA A 557 -19.83 -0.70 29.35
N GLY A 558 -18.73 -1.43 29.10
CA GLY A 558 -18.07 -2.28 30.07
C GLY A 558 -18.74 -3.64 30.30
N ASN A 559 -19.66 -4.08 29.41
CA ASN A 559 -20.26 -5.40 29.56
C ASN A 559 -19.24 -6.50 29.21
N THR A 560 -19.07 -7.44 30.14
CA THR A 560 -18.20 -8.61 30.00
C THR A 560 -18.97 -9.92 30.13
N LYS A 561 -20.31 -9.86 30.22
CA LYS A 561 -21.15 -11.05 30.37
C LYS A 561 -21.80 -11.45 29.06
N PRO A 562 -21.76 -12.75 28.71
CA PRO A 562 -22.36 -13.23 27.49
C PRO A 562 -23.88 -13.28 27.61
N THR A 563 -24.55 -13.02 26.49
CA THR A 563 -25.99 -13.24 26.35
C THR A 563 -26.23 -14.30 25.30
N TYR A 564 -27.14 -15.22 25.60
CA TYR A 564 -27.61 -16.19 24.62
C TYR A 564 -28.75 -15.59 23.82
N ASP A 565 -28.54 -15.46 22.52
CA ASP A 565 -29.56 -14.95 21.62
C ASP A 565 -30.32 -16.13 21.00
N LEU A 566 -31.35 -16.62 21.70
CA LEU A 566 -32.28 -17.61 21.12
C LEU A 566 -32.90 -17.06 19.83
N ASN A 567 -32.52 -17.62 18.68
CA ASN A 567 -33.42 -17.68 17.53
C ASN A 567 -34.28 -18.92 17.70
N ASN A 568 -35.48 -18.74 18.28
CA ASN A 568 -36.57 -19.68 18.07
C ASN A 568 -36.98 -19.59 16.59
N GLY A 569 -36.54 -20.55 15.79
CA GLY A 569 -37.17 -20.92 14.53
C GLY A 569 -37.84 -22.27 14.72
N SER A 570 -39.10 -22.26 15.19
CA SER A 570 -40.07 -23.32 14.93
C SER A 570 -40.97 -22.87 13.79
#